data_AF-Q18818-F1
#
_entry.id   AF-Q18818-F1
#
_cell.length_a   1.000
_cell.length_b   1.000
_cell.length_c   1.000
_cell.angle_alpha   90.00
_cell.angle_beta   90.00
_cell.angle_gamma   90.00
#
_symmetry.space_group_name_H-M   'P 1'
#
loop_
_entity.id
_entity.type
_entity.pdbx_description
1 polymer ?
#
loop_
_entity_poly.entity_id
_entity_poly.type
_entity_poly.pdbx_seq_one_letter_code
_entity_poly.pdbx_strand_id
1 'polypeptide(L)'
;MCSDLIASISRSLSLLSTLLLVISYLGILIYISRLSKKYHLFFRIFYMSMIFTRSLPPLVRSIGYFIALFCDYSVPPFVFTALLLAKFFSRAAGFCCIFERTFATFYAKGYENSKRYFFVIICVLVCAGFSGITLAVDADSDFGQKYSSLSYGVFCIVTTTMLFFVNRSLVKKSSASKCNLSERYQLTENIKALRLFLPFSMAISGNSMVLSMSMLLFHIDTVFNFPICQKVPSYAPIFLCIIFTTTIINLAAPLYVFYHNRKTRMLQKIGVAEIRNVLGVNIVGNGMGNDEQYFQHYKTAWA
;
A
#
# COMPACT_ATOMS: atom_id res chain seq x y z
N MET A 1 -32.88 -14.87 17.91
CA MET A 1 -32.24 -13.78 18.67
C MET A 1 -30.74 -14.05 18.75
N CYS A 2 -29.91 -13.01 18.75
CA CYS A 2 -28.45 -13.11 18.82
C CYS A 2 -28.03 -13.57 20.23
N SER A 3 -27.50 -14.79 20.37
CA SER A 3 -27.03 -15.33 21.65
C SER A 3 -25.63 -14.83 22.00
N ASP A 4 -25.28 -14.85 23.29
CA ASP A 4 -23.94 -14.49 23.76
C ASP A 4 -22.85 -15.35 23.10
N LEU A 5 -23.16 -16.61 22.80
CA LEU A 5 -22.29 -17.50 22.05
C LEU A 5 -21.97 -16.97 20.65
N ILE A 6 -22.97 -16.49 19.90
CA ILE A 6 -22.76 -15.91 18.56
C ILE A 6 -21.91 -14.65 18.64
N ALA A 7 -22.15 -13.82 19.66
CA ALA A 7 -21.36 -12.61 19.91
C ALA A 7 -19.89 -12.95 20.22
N SER A 8 -19.65 -13.92 21.10
CA SER A 8 -18.32 -14.39 21.47
C SER A 8 -17.57 -15.01 20.28
N ILE A 9 -18.24 -15.84 19.48
CA ILE A 9 -17.68 -16.40 18.24
C ILE A 9 -17.32 -15.28 17.26
N SER A 10 -18.21 -14.31 17.06
CA SER A 10 -17.98 -13.19 16.14
C SER A 10 -16.79 -12.31 16.56
N ARG A 11 -16.67 -12.03 17.87
CA ARG A 11 -15.53 -11.30 18.44
C ARG A 11 -14.23 -12.10 18.30
N SER A 12 -14.25 -13.40 18.59
CA SER A 12 -13.08 -14.29 18.49
C SER A 12 -12.57 -14.42 17.05
N LEU A 13 -13.48 -14.58 16.08
CA LEU A 13 -13.14 -14.59 14.65
C LEU A 13 -12.58 -13.24 14.20
N SER A 14 -13.15 -12.14 14.68
CA SER A 14 -12.65 -10.80 14.37
C SER A 14 -11.26 -10.56 14.95
N LEU A 15 -11.00 -11.02 16.19
CA LEU A 15 -9.69 -11.00 16.81
C LEU A 15 -8.68 -11.80 15.96
N LEU A 16 -8.99 -13.05 15.63
CA LEU A 16 -8.12 -13.91 14.83
C LEU A 16 -7.80 -13.30 13.46
N SER A 17 -8.82 -12.78 12.76
CA SER A 17 -8.64 -12.09 11.48
C SER A 17 -7.72 -10.87 11.63
N THR A 18 -7.95 -10.03 12.64
CA THR A 18 -7.12 -8.83 12.85
C THR A 18 -5.67 -9.17 13.20
N LEU A 19 -5.43 -10.19 14.02
CA LEU A 19 -4.09 -10.69 14.33
C LEU A 19 -3.39 -11.24 13.07
N LEU A 20 -4.10 -12.03 12.25
CA LEU A 20 -3.58 -12.51 10.98
C LEU A 20 -3.16 -11.35 10.07
N LEU A 21 -3.98 -10.29 10.00
CA LEU A 21 -3.63 -9.07 9.26
C LEU A 21 -2.36 -8.42 9.84
N VAL A 22 -2.26 -8.22 11.15
CA VAL A 22 -1.05 -7.65 11.80
C VAL A 22 0.19 -8.47 11.44
N ILE A 23 0.14 -9.80 11.61
CA ILE A 23 1.26 -10.70 11.29
C ILE A 23 1.63 -10.57 9.81
N SER A 24 0.65 -10.54 8.91
CA SER A 24 0.90 -10.38 7.48
C SER A 24 1.61 -9.05 7.17
N TYR A 25 1.16 -7.93 7.74
CA TYR A 25 1.76 -6.61 7.53
C TYR A 25 3.17 -6.52 8.12
N LEU A 26 3.41 -7.11 9.29
CA LEU A 26 4.76 -7.18 9.88
C LEU A 26 5.70 -8.05 9.03
N GLY A 27 5.22 -9.19 8.54
CA GLY A 27 5.97 -10.06 7.63
C GLY A 27 6.36 -9.35 6.33
N ILE A 28 5.42 -8.60 5.75
CA ILE A 28 5.67 -7.73 4.59
C ILE A 28 6.68 -6.64 4.93
N LEU A 29 6.56 -5.98 6.08
CA LEU A 29 7.45 -4.89 6.48
C LEU A 29 8.89 -5.39 6.58
N ILE A 30 9.10 -6.57 7.19
CA ILE A 30 10.41 -7.24 7.23
C ILE A 30 10.88 -7.64 5.83
N TYR A 31 9.98 -8.11 4.97
CA TYR A 31 10.32 -8.48 3.60
C TYR A 31 10.75 -7.27 2.76
N ILE A 32 10.00 -6.17 2.83
CA ILE A 32 10.26 -4.95 2.08
C ILE A 32 11.48 -4.24 2.65
N SER A 33 11.73 -4.24 3.96
CA SER A 33 12.97 -3.67 4.51
C SER A 33 14.20 -4.28 3.83
N ARG A 34 14.17 -5.61 3.57
CA ARG A 34 15.22 -6.31 2.82
C ARG A 34 15.23 -5.98 1.33
N LEU A 35 14.06 -5.82 0.68
CA LEU A 35 13.96 -5.49 -0.74
C LEU A 35 14.30 -4.02 -1.06
N SER A 36 14.11 -3.15 -0.07
CA SER A 36 14.05 -1.70 -0.23
C SER A 36 15.35 -1.04 -0.69
N LYS A 37 16.48 -1.76 -0.66
CA LYS A 37 17.77 -1.29 -1.19
C LYS A 37 17.72 -0.97 -2.70
N LYS A 38 16.71 -1.44 -3.43
CA LYS A 38 16.55 -1.24 -4.88
C LYS A 38 15.78 0.03 -5.28
N TYR A 39 15.20 0.74 -4.33
CA TYR A 39 14.33 1.88 -4.59
C TYR A 39 14.91 3.14 -3.95
N HIS A 40 14.51 4.29 -4.48
CA HIS A 40 14.85 5.59 -3.96
C HIS A 40 14.51 5.70 -2.45
N LEU A 41 15.40 6.37 -1.70
CA LEU A 41 15.32 6.51 -0.24
C LEU A 41 13.96 7.04 0.24
N PHE A 42 13.45 8.09 -0.39
CA PHE A 42 12.17 8.70 0.00
C PHE A 42 10.97 7.78 -0.22
N PHE A 43 10.89 7.14 -1.39
CA PHE A 43 9.85 6.15 -1.63
C PHE A 43 9.92 5.03 -0.60
N ARG A 44 11.13 4.52 -0.30
CA ARG A 44 11.33 3.53 0.74
C ARG A 44 10.77 3.99 2.09
N ILE A 45 11.12 5.20 2.54
CA ILE A 45 10.69 5.71 3.85
C ILE A 45 9.17 5.83 3.90
N PHE A 46 8.56 6.48 2.91
CA PHE A 46 7.10 6.68 2.89
C PHE A 46 6.34 5.37 2.73
N TYR A 47 6.82 4.46 1.89
CA TYR A 47 6.19 3.18 1.67
C TYR A 47 6.27 2.27 2.91
N MET A 48 7.42 2.26 3.60
CA MET A 48 7.58 1.54 4.88
C MET A 48 6.70 2.15 5.97
N SER A 49 6.65 3.48 6.04
CA SER A 49 5.75 4.20 6.95
C SER A 49 4.29 3.88 6.67
N MET A 50 3.88 3.81 5.40
CA MET A 50 2.51 3.42 5.01
C MET A 50 2.18 2.00 5.49
N ILE A 51 3.06 1.03 5.30
CA ILE A 51 2.83 -0.35 5.72
C ILE A 51 2.79 -0.45 7.25
N PHE A 52 3.71 0.22 7.93
CA PHE A 52 3.75 0.28 9.39
C PHE A 52 2.46 0.92 9.94
N THR A 53 2.13 2.12 9.52
CA THR A 53 0.91 2.83 9.95
C THR A 53 -0.36 2.06 9.57
N ARG A 54 -0.35 1.29 8.47
CA ARG A 54 -1.47 0.42 8.10
C ARG A 54 -1.65 -0.79 9.02
N SER A 55 -0.58 -1.26 9.67
CA SER A 55 -0.63 -2.32 10.68
C SER A 55 -1.20 -1.85 12.03
N LEU A 56 -1.19 -0.53 12.29
CA LEU A 56 -1.69 0.03 13.55
C LEU A 56 -3.21 -0.14 13.73
N PRO A 57 -4.11 0.16 12.76
CA PRO A 57 -5.54 -0.05 12.96
C PRO A 57 -5.92 -1.52 13.26
N PRO A 58 -5.43 -2.54 12.53
CA PRO A 58 -5.65 -3.94 12.91
C PRO A 58 -5.10 -4.28 14.30
N LEU A 59 -3.94 -3.74 14.69
CA LEU A 59 -3.36 -3.95 16.02
C LEU A 59 -4.26 -3.36 17.12
N VAL A 60 -4.62 -2.08 17.01
CA VAL A 60 -5.53 -1.41 17.96
C VAL A 60 -6.88 -2.14 18.02
N ARG A 61 -7.39 -2.60 16.88
CA ARG A 61 -8.63 -3.38 16.83
C ARG A 61 -8.50 -4.74 17.53
N SER A 62 -7.38 -5.44 17.35
CA SER A 62 -7.12 -6.70 18.06
C SER A 62 -7.08 -6.51 19.57
N ILE A 63 -6.45 -5.42 20.05
CA ILE A 63 -6.45 -5.04 21.48
C ILE A 63 -7.88 -4.76 21.95
N GLY A 64 -8.66 -4.01 21.17
CA GLY A 64 -10.08 -3.75 21.48
C GLY A 64 -10.91 -5.03 21.59
N TYR A 65 -10.75 -5.97 20.66
CA TYR A 65 -11.45 -7.26 20.72
C TYR A 65 -11.00 -8.14 21.88
N PHE A 66 -9.71 -8.13 22.20
CA PHE A 66 -9.16 -8.83 23.35
C PHE A 66 -9.80 -8.31 24.65
N ILE A 67 -9.80 -6.99 24.87
CA ILE A 67 -10.42 -6.39 26.06
C ILE A 67 -11.92 -6.73 26.13
N ALA A 68 -12.64 -6.62 25.01
CA ALA A 68 -14.07 -6.92 24.95
C ALA A 68 -14.43 -8.41 25.12
N LEU A 69 -13.46 -9.33 24.99
CA LEU A 69 -13.63 -10.76 25.24
C LEU A 69 -13.36 -11.13 26.71
N PHE A 70 -12.41 -10.46 27.36
CA PHE A 70 -11.98 -10.81 28.73
C PHE A 70 -12.64 -9.99 29.82
N CYS A 71 -13.07 -8.77 29.52
CA CYS A 71 -13.59 -7.87 30.55
C CYS A 71 -15.12 -7.82 30.57
N ASP A 72 -15.85 -8.51 29.68
CA ASP A 72 -17.31 -8.41 29.47
C ASP A 72 -17.88 -6.98 29.27
N TYR A 73 -17.04 -5.97 29.29
CA TYR A 73 -17.39 -4.57 29.04
C TYR A 73 -17.36 -4.24 27.55
N SER A 74 -18.08 -3.17 27.20
CA SER A 74 -17.93 -2.50 25.90
C SER A 74 -16.48 -2.07 25.67
N VAL A 75 -16.08 -2.00 24.39
CA VAL A 75 -14.75 -1.51 23.99
C VAL A 75 -14.50 -0.14 24.63
N PRO A 76 -13.38 0.07 25.35
CA PRO A 76 -13.11 1.34 26.01
C PRO A 76 -13.03 2.53 25.02
N PRO A 77 -13.46 3.75 25.41
CA PRO A 77 -13.41 4.93 24.56
C PRO A 77 -12.02 5.23 23.96
N PHE A 78 -10.94 5.01 24.73
CA PHE A 78 -9.58 5.28 24.26
C PHE A 78 -9.16 4.43 23.05
N VAL A 79 -9.74 3.23 22.88
CA VAL A 79 -9.46 2.36 21.73
C VAL A 79 -10.01 3.00 20.45
N PHE A 80 -11.17 3.65 20.53
CA PHE A 80 -11.75 4.38 19.39
C PHE A 80 -10.88 5.57 18.99
N THR A 81 -10.40 6.35 19.96
CA THR A 81 -9.47 7.46 19.71
C THR A 81 -8.17 6.97 19.07
N ALA A 82 -7.58 5.89 19.61
CA ALA A 82 -6.37 5.30 19.05
C ALA A 82 -6.60 4.76 17.62
N LEU A 83 -7.76 4.18 17.34
CA LEU A 83 -8.12 3.68 16.01
C LEU A 83 -8.27 4.83 15.01
N LEU A 84 -8.91 5.94 15.42
CA LEU A 84 -9.07 7.13 14.61
C LEU A 84 -7.70 7.74 14.26
N LEU A 85 -6.82 7.88 15.26
CA LEU A 85 -5.47 8.38 15.07
C LEU A 85 -4.62 7.46 14.17
N ALA A 86 -4.75 6.14 14.34
CA ALA A 86 -4.07 5.17 13.47
C ALA A 86 -4.56 5.26 12.01
N LYS A 87 -5.86 5.45 11.79
CA LYS A 87 -6.43 5.70 10.45
C LYS A 87 -5.89 7.00 9.86
N PHE A 88 -5.82 8.07 10.65
CA PHE A 88 -5.22 9.35 10.25
C PHE A 88 -3.78 9.17 9.75
N PHE A 89 -2.92 8.51 10.52
CA PHE A 89 -1.53 8.30 10.12
C PHE A 89 -1.40 7.44 8.87
N SER A 90 -2.25 6.42 8.73
CA SER A 90 -2.28 5.58 7.53
C SER A 90 -2.69 6.38 6.30
N ARG A 91 -3.68 7.28 6.41
CA ARG A 91 -4.11 8.18 5.32
C ARG A 91 -3.00 9.14 4.91
N ALA A 92 -2.37 9.78 5.89
CA ALA A 92 -1.26 10.71 5.68
C ALA A 92 -0.09 10.03 4.97
N ALA A 93 0.30 8.83 5.41
CA ALA A 93 1.38 8.07 4.77
C ALA A 93 1.03 7.66 3.32
N GLY A 94 -0.22 7.28 3.07
CA GLY A 94 -0.72 7.00 1.71
C GLY A 94 -0.63 8.24 0.79
N PHE A 95 -1.04 9.41 1.29
CA PHE A 95 -0.88 10.67 0.56
C PHE A 95 0.59 11.00 0.29
N CYS A 96 1.47 10.83 1.29
CA CYS A 96 2.90 11.07 1.09
C CYS A 96 3.46 10.22 -0.06
N CYS A 97 3.05 8.94 -0.15
CA CYS A 97 3.44 8.08 -1.26
C CYS A 97 2.93 8.62 -2.61
N ILE A 98 1.67 9.04 -2.71
CA ILE A 98 1.09 9.57 -3.95
C ILE A 98 1.77 10.87 -4.37
N PHE A 99 1.95 11.82 -3.45
CA PHE A 99 2.61 13.09 -3.73
C PHE A 99 4.06 12.89 -4.16
N GLU A 100 4.78 12.02 -3.46
CA GLU A 100 6.19 11.75 -3.79
C GLU A 100 6.33 11.08 -5.17
N ARG A 101 5.42 10.15 -5.53
CA ARG A 101 5.39 9.54 -6.87
C ARG A 101 4.92 10.51 -7.96
N THR A 102 3.97 11.39 -7.65
CA THR A 102 3.52 12.48 -8.53
C THR A 102 4.70 13.40 -8.86
N PHE A 103 5.45 13.83 -7.84
CA PHE A 103 6.63 14.67 -8.02
C PHE A 103 7.72 13.95 -8.81
N ALA A 104 8.00 12.68 -8.51
CA ALA A 104 8.95 11.86 -9.27
C ALA A 104 8.57 11.74 -10.76
N THR A 105 7.26 11.73 -11.05
CA THR A 105 6.74 11.69 -12.43
C THR A 105 6.95 13.01 -13.16
N PHE A 106 6.59 14.14 -12.53
CA PHE A 106 6.68 15.45 -13.18
C PHE A 106 8.11 15.96 -13.32
N TYR A 107 8.97 15.67 -12.35
CA TYR A 107 10.35 16.17 -12.29
C TYR A 107 11.39 15.08 -12.61
N ALA A 108 11.06 14.09 -13.43
CA ALA A 108 11.91 12.93 -13.72
C ALA A 108 13.36 13.29 -14.11
N LYS A 109 13.55 14.40 -14.86
CA LYS A 109 14.88 14.88 -15.31
C LYS A 109 15.78 15.37 -14.17
N GLY A 110 15.20 16.07 -13.20
CA GLY A 110 15.94 16.71 -12.11
C GLY A 110 15.78 16.01 -10.78
N TYR A 111 15.01 14.91 -10.75
CA TYR A 111 14.65 14.21 -9.52
C TYR A 111 15.93 13.88 -8.75
N GLU A 112 16.84 13.10 -9.33
CA GLU A 112 18.09 12.64 -8.69
C GLU A 112 18.92 13.75 -8.02
N ASN A 113 19.04 14.92 -8.66
CA ASN A 113 19.93 15.99 -8.22
C ASN A 113 19.32 16.98 -7.21
N SER A 114 17.99 17.00 -7.03
CA SER A 114 17.37 17.95 -6.10
C SER A 114 17.69 17.61 -4.63
N LYS A 115 18.13 18.59 -3.84
CA LYS A 115 18.30 18.47 -2.38
C LYS A 115 16.91 18.52 -1.72
N ARG A 116 16.32 17.37 -1.41
CA ARG A 116 14.86 17.22 -1.23
C ARG A 116 14.31 17.27 0.20
N TYR A 117 15.11 17.58 1.22
CA TYR A 117 14.58 17.62 2.58
C TYR A 117 13.39 18.60 2.69
N PHE A 118 13.46 19.73 1.99
CA PHE A 118 12.36 20.70 1.93
C PHE A 118 11.09 20.14 1.27
N PHE A 119 11.22 19.41 0.15
CA PHE A 119 10.09 18.75 -0.50
C PHE A 119 9.45 17.69 0.42
N VAL A 120 10.25 16.89 1.11
CA VAL A 120 9.75 15.88 2.06
C VAL A 120 8.99 16.56 3.20
N ILE A 121 9.53 17.65 3.75
CA ILE A 121 8.87 18.43 4.80
C ILE A 121 7.54 18.98 4.28
N ILE A 122 7.52 19.62 3.11
CA ILE A 122 6.27 20.12 2.49
C ILE A 122 5.28 18.97 2.29
N CYS A 123 5.72 17.85 1.74
CA CYS A 123 4.88 16.69 1.51
C CYS A 123 4.24 16.20 2.82
N VAL A 124 5.03 16.05 3.88
CA VAL A 124 4.55 15.65 5.20
C VAL A 124 3.58 16.68 5.77
N LEU A 125 3.89 17.98 5.70
CA LEU A 125 3.03 19.05 6.20
C LEU A 125 1.69 19.11 5.44
N VAL A 126 1.72 19.03 4.12
CA VAL A 126 0.54 19.02 3.26
C VAL A 126 -0.32 17.79 3.55
N CYS A 127 0.29 16.60 3.64
CA CYS A 127 -0.43 15.36 3.92
C CYS A 127 -1.00 15.33 5.34
N ALA A 128 -0.26 15.84 6.32
CA ALA A 128 -0.73 16.00 7.70
C ALA A 128 -1.86 17.02 7.79
N GLY A 129 -1.76 18.14 7.07
CA GLY A 129 -2.81 19.16 6.97
C GLY A 129 -4.10 18.60 6.37
N PHE A 130 -4.04 17.95 5.21
CA PHE A 130 -5.21 17.32 4.59
C PHE A 130 -5.82 16.23 5.47
N SER A 131 -4.98 15.39 6.08
CA SER A 131 -5.45 14.36 7.01
C SER A 131 -6.02 14.99 8.28
N GLY A 132 -5.55 16.17 8.69
CA GLY A 132 -5.98 16.87 9.91
C GLY A 132 -7.34 17.52 9.71
N ILE A 133 -7.56 18.14 8.55
CA ILE A 133 -8.88 18.62 8.13
C ILE A 133 -9.86 17.45 8.08
N THR A 134 -9.43 16.32 7.51
CA THR A 134 -10.21 15.08 7.50
C THR A 134 -10.55 14.62 8.92
N LEU A 135 -9.60 14.65 9.85
CA LEU A 135 -9.84 14.28 11.25
C LEU A 135 -10.83 15.22 11.94
N ALA A 136 -10.74 16.52 11.68
CA ALA A 136 -11.68 17.51 12.20
C ALA A 136 -13.11 17.27 11.68
N VAL A 137 -13.25 17.00 10.38
CA VAL A 137 -14.55 16.66 9.76
C VAL A 137 -15.09 15.32 10.28
N ASP A 138 -14.22 14.32 10.44
CA ASP A 138 -14.57 13.00 10.97
C ASP A 138 -15.02 13.08 12.45
N ALA A 139 -14.52 14.06 13.21
CA ALA A 139 -14.87 14.25 14.61
C ALA A 139 -16.21 14.97 14.82
N ASP A 140 -16.62 15.81 13.87
CA ASP A 140 -17.82 16.65 13.98
C ASP A 140 -19.11 15.92 13.59
N SER A 141 -19.04 14.93 12.70
CA SER A 141 -20.21 14.13 12.32
C SER A 141 -19.88 12.74 11.80
N ASP A 142 -20.71 11.75 12.19
CA ASP A 142 -20.68 10.38 11.64
C ASP A 142 -20.80 10.39 10.10
N PHE A 143 -21.59 11.32 9.56
CA PHE A 143 -21.75 11.48 8.12
C PHE A 143 -20.46 11.98 7.46
N GLY A 144 -19.81 12.98 8.08
CA GLY A 144 -18.50 13.50 7.67
C GLY A 144 -17.46 12.39 7.59
N GLN A 145 -17.38 11.55 8.62
CA GLN A 145 -16.46 10.41 8.65
C GLN A 145 -16.65 9.44 7.47
N LYS A 146 -17.91 9.08 7.19
CA LYS A 146 -18.25 8.14 6.12
C LYS A 146 -17.89 8.70 4.75
N TYR A 147 -18.27 9.95 4.50
CA TYR A 147 -18.03 10.65 3.23
C TYR A 147 -16.54 10.90 2.99
N SER A 148 -15.83 11.36 4.02
CA SER A 148 -14.38 11.62 4.00
C SER A 148 -13.57 10.36 3.70
N SER A 149 -13.93 9.24 4.33
CA SER A 149 -13.29 7.94 4.05
C SER A 149 -13.56 7.44 2.63
N LEU A 150 -14.76 7.67 2.10
CA LEU A 150 -15.13 7.32 0.73
C LEU A 150 -14.37 8.20 -0.29
N SER A 151 -14.35 9.51 -0.09
CA SER A 151 -13.70 10.47 -0.98
C SER A 151 -12.18 10.27 -1.01
N TYR A 152 -11.55 10.01 0.15
CA TYR A 152 -10.16 9.59 0.25
C TYR A 152 -9.90 8.33 -0.58
N GLY A 153 -10.73 7.30 -0.40
CA GLY A 153 -10.60 6.03 -1.12
C GLY A 153 -10.62 6.23 -2.64
N VAL A 154 -11.63 6.95 -3.14
CA VAL A 154 -11.78 7.28 -4.56
C VAL A 154 -10.59 8.08 -5.07
N PHE A 155 -10.18 9.13 -4.35
CA PHE A 155 -9.03 9.95 -4.72
C PHE A 155 -7.76 9.12 -4.88
N CYS A 156 -7.44 8.28 -3.90
CA CYS A 156 -6.24 7.44 -3.93
C CYS A 156 -6.26 6.44 -5.10
N ILE A 157 -7.40 5.81 -5.39
CA ILE A 157 -7.53 4.87 -6.52
C ILE A 157 -7.34 5.62 -7.84
N VAL A 158 -8.06 6.72 -8.05
CA VAL A 158 -8.01 7.50 -9.30
C VAL A 158 -6.60 8.04 -9.53
N THR A 159 -6.01 8.70 -8.54
CA THR A 159 -4.68 9.31 -8.68
C THR A 159 -3.59 8.25 -8.89
N THR A 160 -3.59 7.16 -8.13
CA THR A 160 -2.58 6.10 -8.31
C THR A 160 -2.71 5.42 -9.68
N THR A 161 -3.94 5.19 -10.14
CA THR A 161 -4.23 4.61 -11.46
C THR A 161 -3.81 5.55 -12.59
N MET A 162 -4.14 6.84 -12.48
CA MET A 162 -3.70 7.88 -13.42
C MET A 162 -2.17 7.96 -13.48
N LEU A 163 -1.49 8.02 -12.32
CA LEU A 163 -0.03 8.01 -12.26
C LEU A 163 0.57 6.80 -12.96
N PHE A 164 -0.02 5.61 -12.77
CA PHE A 164 0.43 4.40 -13.46
C PHE A 164 0.32 4.52 -14.98
N PHE A 165 -0.82 5.00 -15.50
CA PHE A 165 -1.02 5.17 -16.94
C PHE A 165 -0.15 6.28 -17.54
N VAL A 166 0.00 7.41 -16.84
CA VAL A 166 0.86 8.52 -17.25
C VAL A 166 2.31 8.05 -17.34
N ASN A 167 2.83 7.40 -16.29
CA ASN A 167 4.21 6.88 -16.30
C ASN A 167 4.43 5.84 -17.40
N ARG A 168 3.46 4.95 -17.64
CA ARG A 168 3.54 3.98 -18.73
C ARG A 168 3.61 4.67 -20.10
N SER A 169 2.84 5.75 -20.27
CA SER A 169 2.83 6.54 -21.51
C SER A 169 4.14 7.30 -21.69
N LEU A 170 4.69 7.88 -20.62
CA LEU A 170 5.98 8.56 -20.62
C LEU A 170 7.12 7.59 -20.97
N VAL A 171 7.13 6.38 -20.40
CA VAL A 171 8.12 5.35 -20.75
C VAL A 171 8.06 5.01 -22.23
N LYS A 172 6.86 4.75 -22.80
CA LYS A 172 6.71 4.48 -24.23
C LYS A 172 7.25 5.61 -25.10
N LYS A 173 6.94 6.87 -24.76
CA LYS A 173 7.43 8.05 -25.48
C LYS A 173 8.96 8.18 -25.36
N SER A 174 9.52 7.94 -24.17
CA SER A 174 10.96 8.03 -23.91
C SER A 174 11.77 6.97 -24.65
N SER A 175 11.19 5.80 -24.93
CA SER A 175 11.82 4.75 -25.73
C SER A 175 11.92 5.12 -27.20
N ALA A 176 10.94 5.86 -27.72
CA ALA A 176 10.93 6.32 -29.11
C ALA A 176 11.76 7.59 -29.36
N SER A 177 11.94 8.45 -28.34
CA SER A 177 12.68 9.72 -28.47
C SER A 177 14.13 9.63 -27.96
N LYS A 178 14.97 10.61 -28.34
CA LYS A 178 16.35 10.83 -27.83
C LYS A 178 16.35 11.33 -26.37
N CYS A 179 15.66 10.62 -25.49
CA CYS A 179 15.57 10.92 -24.06
C CYS A 179 16.87 10.51 -23.33
N ASN A 180 17.28 11.29 -22.32
CA ASN A 180 18.49 11.02 -21.55
C ASN A 180 18.38 9.68 -20.79
N LEU A 181 19.50 8.96 -20.65
CA LEU A 181 19.55 7.68 -19.95
C LEU A 181 19.07 7.78 -18.49
N SER A 182 19.42 8.87 -17.79
CA SER A 182 18.96 9.13 -16.42
C SER A 182 17.43 9.25 -16.35
N GLU A 183 16.80 9.98 -17.28
CA GLU A 183 15.34 10.13 -17.32
C GLU A 183 14.63 8.78 -17.56
N ARG A 184 15.16 7.96 -18.48
CA ARG A 184 14.64 6.60 -18.74
C ARG A 184 14.77 5.70 -17.51
N TYR A 185 15.89 5.79 -16.79
CA TYR A 185 16.10 5.06 -15.55
C TYR A 185 15.08 5.47 -14.48
N GLN A 186 14.91 6.78 -14.25
CA GLN A 186 13.97 7.31 -13.26
C GLN A 186 12.52 6.91 -13.57
N LEU A 187 12.08 7.02 -14.83
CA LEU A 187 10.74 6.58 -15.22
C LEU A 187 10.54 5.07 -15.04
N THR A 188 11.57 4.27 -15.35
CA THR A 188 11.53 2.81 -15.16
C THR A 188 11.46 2.44 -13.68
N GLU A 189 12.25 3.11 -12.83
CA GLU A 189 12.18 2.95 -11.38
C GLU A 189 10.79 3.34 -10.87
N ASN A 190 10.24 4.45 -11.34
CA ASN A 190 8.94 4.93 -10.92
C ASN A 190 7.81 3.95 -11.27
N ILE A 191 7.84 3.33 -12.45
CA ILE A 191 6.89 2.26 -12.81
C ILE A 191 7.03 1.07 -11.86
N LYS A 192 8.27 0.65 -11.52
CA LYS A 192 8.49 -0.47 -10.59
C LYS A 192 7.93 -0.13 -9.20
N ALA A 193 8.18 1.09 -8.71
CA ALA A 193 7.64 1.59 -7.44
C ALA A 193 6.11 1.64 -7.46
N LEU A 194 5.50 2.16 -8.53
CA LEU A 194 4.04 2.20 -8.69
C LEU A 194 3.42 0.80 -8.76
N ARG A 195 4.06 -0.18 -9.42
CA ARG A 195 3.58 -1.58 -9.42
C ARG A 195 3.60 -2.21 -8.03
N LEU A 196 4.52 -1.78 -7.17
CA LEU A 196 4.60 -2.21 -5.78
C LEU A 196 3.56 -1.50 -4.91
N PHE A 197 3.34 -0.20 -5.14
CA PHE A 197 2.43 0.65 -4.38
C PHE A 197 0.95 0.45 -4.72
N LEU A 198 0.63 0.24 -6.00
CA LEU A 198 -0.75 0.14 -6.52
C LEU A 198 -1.63 -0.88 -5.77
N PRO A 199 -1.18 -2.12 -5.49
CA PRO A 199 -1.97 -3.09 -4.76
C PRO A 199 -2.32 -2.61 -3.34
N PHE A 200 -1.37 -1.97 -2.65
CA PHE A 200 -1.62 -1.41 -1.32
C PHE A 200 -2.58 -0.23 -1.38
N SER A 201 -2.39 0.70 -2.30
CA SER A 201 -3.30 1.82 -2.51
C SER A 201 -4.73 1.32 -2.78
N MET A 202 -4.89 0.36 -3.69
CA MET A 202 -6.19 -0.26 -4.00
C MET A 202 -6.81 -1.00 -2.82
N ALA A 203 -6.03 -1.78 -2.08
CA ALA A 203 -6.54 -2.51 -0.91
C ALA A 203 -6.95 -1.55 0.22
N ILE A 204 -6.15 -0.53 0.50
CA ILE A 204 -6.43 0.47 1.54
C ILE A 204 -7.69 1.25 1.18
N SER A 205 -7.76 1.79 -0.04
CA SER A 205 -8.91 2.53 -0.52
C SER A 205 -10.15 1.66 -0.61
N GLY A 206 -10.05 0.48 -1.23
CA GLY A 206 -11.17 -0.46 -1.38
C GLY A 206 -11.72 -0.89 -0.02
N ASN A 207 -10.86 -1.18 0.95
CA ASN A 207 -11.27 -1.48 2.31
C ASN A 207 -11.99 -0.29 2.97
N SER A 208 -11.48 0.92 2.78
CA SER A 208 -12.07 2.15 3.34
C SER A 208 -13.44 2.42 2.74
N MET A 209 -13.61 2.19 1.44
CA MET A 209 -14.89 2.31 0.73
C MET A 209 -15.90 1.25 1.19
N VAL A 210 -15.49 -0.02 1.29
CA VAL A 210 -16.37 -1.11 1.78
C VAL A 210 -16.89 -0.81 3.18
N LEU A 211 -16.01 -0.34 4.07
CA LEU A 211 -16.41 0.05 5.43
C LEU A 211 -17.30 1.29 5.46
N SER A 212 -17.02 2.30 4.64
CA SER A 212 -17.92 3.47 4.51
C SER A 212 -19.30 3.05 4.01
N MET A 213 -19.36 2.20 2.99
CA MET A 213 -20.62 1.70 2.43
C MET A 213 -21.37 0.82 3.42
N SER A 214 -20.67 -0.01 4.21
CA SER A 214 -21.34 -0.81 5.25
C SER A 214 -21.95 0.05 6.36
N MET A 215 -21.25 1.12 6.75
CA MET A 215 -21.74 2.07 7.74
C MET A 215 -22.90 2.94 7.21
N LEU A 216 -22.98 3.17 5.90
CA LEU A 216 -24.05 3.92 5.25
C LEU A 216 -25.30 3.07 5.00
N LEU A 217 -25.13 1.86 4.45
CA LEU A 217 -26.25 1.01 4.01
C LEU A 217 -26.81 0.13 5.13
N PHE A 218 -25.94 -0.38 6.02
CA PHE A 218 -26.34 -1.40 7.00
C PHE A 218 -26.20 -0.93 8.45
N HIS A 219 -25.72 0.29 8.69
CA HIS A 219 -25.38 0.79 10.04
C HIS A 219 -24.41 -0.13 10.80
N ILE A 220 -23.52 -0.80 10.07
CA ILE A 220 -22.51 -1.70 10.63
C ILE A 220 -21.15 -1.00 10.65
N ASP A 221 -20.62 -0.85 11.86
CA ASP A 221 -19.24 -0.41 12.10
C ASP A 221 -18.29 -1.61 12.19
N THR A 222 -17.00 -1.30 12.28
CA THR A 222 -15.87 -2.21 12.39
C THR A 222 -15.76 -2.97 13.71
N VAL A 223 -16.60 -2.65 14.70
CA VAL A 223 -16.67 -3.27 16.03
C VAL A 223 -18.05 -3.89 16.20
N PHE A 224 -18.10 -5.16 16.61
CA PHE A 224 -19.36 -5.88 16.83
C PHE A 224 -20.20 -5.24 17.95
N ASN A 225 -21.40 -4.78 17.63
CA ASN A 225 -22.33 -4.16 18.56
C ASN A 225 -23.44 -5.15 18.97
N PHE A 226 -23.33 -5.69 20.18
CA PHE A 226 -24.25 -6.71 20.70
C PHE A 226 -25.69 -6.20 20.87
N PRO A 227 -25.95 -5.02 21.48
CA PRO A 227 -27.30 -4.45 21.55
C PRO A 227 -28.01 -4.33 20.19
N ILE A 228 -27.29 -3.99 19.12
CA ILE A 228 -27.87 -3.92 17.77
C ILE A 228 -28.15 -5.33 17.23
N CYS A 229 -27.24 -6.29 17.48
CA CYS A 229 -27.43 -7.69 17.08
C CYS A 229 -28.69 -8.33 17.66
N GLN A 230 -29.05 -7.97 18.90
CA GLN A 230 -30.29 -8.46 19.53
C GLN A 230 -31.55 -7.94 18.83
N LYS A 231 -31.50 -6.71 18.28
CA LYS A 231 -32.63 -6.07 17.60
C LYS A 231 -32.76 -6.48 16.13
N VAL A 232 -31.64 -6.73 15.45
CA VAL A 232 -31.61 -6.96 14.00
C VAL A 232 -31.03 -8.36 13.70
N PRO A 233 -31.85 -9.34 13.28
CA PRO A 233 -31.40 -10.73 13.09
C PRO A 233 -30.37 -10.90 11.96
N SER A 234 -30.38 -10.01 10.96
CA SER A 234 -29.41 -10.01 9.86
C SER A 234 -28.07 -9.35 10.21
N TYR A 235 -27.92 -8.76 11.39
CA TYR A 235 -26.71 -8.02 11.76
C TYR A 235 -25.45 -8.90 11.78
N ALA A 236 -25.49 -10.03 12.48
CA ALA A 236 -24.34 -10.93 12.61
C ALA A 236 -23.82 -11.48 11.26
N PRO A 237 -24.67 -12.05 10.37
CA PRO A 237 -24.17 -12.56 9.09
C PRO A 237 -23.62 -11.44 8.20
N ILE A 238 -24.24 -10.26 8.18
CA ILE A 238 -23.74 -9.12 7.39
C ILE A 238 -22.40 -8.63 7.97
N PHE A 239 -22.29 -8.52 9.30
CA PHE A 239 -21.05 -8.15 9.97
C PHE A 239 -19.90 -9.11 9.63
N LEU A 240 -20.14 -10.42 9.74
CA LEU A 240 -19.14 -11.43 9.38
C LEU A 240 -18.74 -11.33 7.90
N CYS A 241 -19.71 -11.14 6.99
CA CYS A 241 -19.45 -10.95 5.57
C CYS A 241 -18.53 -9.72 5.32
N ILE A 242 -18.79 -8.61 6.00
CA ILE A 242 -17.95 -7.40 5.92
C ILE A 242 -16.55 -7.69 6.46
N ILE A 243 -16.42 -8.35 7.61
CA ILE A 243 -15.12 -8.72 8.19
C ILE A 243 -14.35 -9.63 7.23
N PHE A 244 -14.96 -10.67 6.67
CA PHE A 244 -14.28 -11.53 5.70
C PHE A 244 -13.86 -10.77 4.44
N THR A 245 -14.75 -9.96 3.87
CA THR A 245 -14.47 -9.17 2.66
C THR A 245 -13.32 -8.20 2.90
N THR A 246 -13.36 -7.46 4.00
CA THR A 246 -12.28 -6.52 4.38
C THR A 246 -10.98 -7.25 4.68
N THR A 247 -11.02 -8.43 5.29
CA THR A 247 -9.85 -9.27 5.54
C THR A 247 -9.22 -9.73 4.22
N ILE A 248 -10.01 -10.23 3.28
CA ILE A 248 -9.55 -10.67 1.96
C ILE A 248 -8.91 -9.51 1.20
N ILE A 249 -9.56 -8.35 1.16
CA ILE A 249 -9.02 -7.14 0.50
C ILE A 249 -7.67 -6.75 1.13
N ASN A 250 -7.58 -6.74 2.46
CA ASN A 250 -6.36 -6.35 3.16
C ASN A 250 -5.24 -7.39 3.04
N LEU A 251 -5.56 -8.68 2.88
CA LEU A 251 -4.57 -9.74 2.62
C LEU A 251 -4.11 -9.77 1.16
N ALA A 252 -4.95 -9.34 0.22
CA ALA A 252 -4.64 -9.35 -1.21
C ALA A 252 -3.39 -8.52 -1.55
N ALA A 253 -3.23 -7.33 -0.95
CA ALA A 253 -2.05 -6.49 -1.16
C ALA A 253 -0.72 -7.17 -0.71
N PRO A 254 -0.59 -7.66 0.54
CA PRO A 254 0.52 -8.50 0.97
C PRO A 254 0.87 -9.62 0.00
N LEU A 255 -0.14 -10.43 -0.31
CA LEU A 255 0.03 -11.66 -1.06
C LEU A 255 0.46 -11.35 -2.49
N TYR A 256 -0.10 -10.31 -3.10
CA TYR A 256 0.31 -9.83 -4.41
C TYR A 256 1.79 -9.42 -4.41
N VAL A 257 2.25 -8.66 -3.41
CA VAL A 257 3.64 -8.22 -3.33
C VAL A 257 4.60 -9.38 -3.12
N PHE A 258 4.25 -10.36 -2.29
CA PHE A 258 5.05 -11.58 -2.15
C PHE A 258 5.13 -12.38 -3.45
N TYR A 259 3.98 -12.61 -4.10
CA TYR A 259 3.88 -13.39 -5.32
C TYR A 259 4.67 -12.75 -6.49
N HIS A 260 4.46 -11.45 -6.74
CA HIS A 260 5.07 -10.73 -7.85
C HIS A 260 6.60 -10.66 -7.71
N ASN A 261 7.11 -10.40 -6.50
CA ASN A 261 8.56 -10.33 -6.29
C ASN A 261 9.23 -11.70 -6.30
N ARG A 262 8.54 -12.77 -5.88
CA ARG A 262 9.04 -14.15 -6.02
C ARG A 262 9.23 -14.52 -7.49
N LYS A 263 8.22 -14.27 -8.34
CA LYS A 263 8.29 -14.56 -9.78
C LYS A 263 9.47 -13.84 -10.44
N THR A 264 9.68 -12.57 -10.10
CA THR A 264 10.80 -11.78 -10.62
C THR A 264 12.15 -12.39 -10.24
N ARG A 265 12.32 -12.86 -8.99
CA ARG A 265 13.56 -13.55 -8.56
C ARG A 265 13.76 -14.90 -9.23
N MET A 266 12.69 -15.67 -9.45
CA MET A 266 12.81 -16.97 -10.13
C MET A 266 13.21 -16.78 -11.61
N LEU A 267 12.62 -15.81 -12.30
CA LEU A 267 13.01 -15.47 -13.67
C LEU A 267 14.47 -15.00 -13.75
N GLN A 268 14.98 -14.28 -12.74
CA GLN A 268 16.40 -13.91 -12.64
C GLN A 268 17.34 -15.08 -12.34
N LYS A 269 16.83 -16.18 -11.76
CA LYS A 269 17.63 -17.39 -11.49
C LYS A 269 17.62 -18.36 -12.66
N ILE A 270 16.48 -18.51 -13.34
CA ILE A 270 16.31 -19.40 -14.49
C ILE A 270 16.93 -18.75 -15.73
N GLY A 271 16.70 -17.44 -15.92
CA GLY A 271 17.47 -16.63 -16.84
C GLY A 271 18.69 -16.10 -16.10
N VAL A 272 19.77 -16.87 -16.09
CA VAL A 272 21.12 -16.29 -16.17
C VAL A 272 21.01 -15.25 -17.28
N ALA A 273 20.90 -13.99 -16.88
CA ALA A 273 20.36 -12.94 -17.74
C ALA A 273 21.20 -12.92 -19.01
N GLU A 274 20.54 -13.12 -20.13
CA GLU A 274 21.11 -12.82 -21.43
C GLU A 274 21.44 -11.33 -21.42
N ILE A 275 22.64 -10.96 -20.96
CA ILE A 275 23.10 -9.59 -21.09
C ILE A 275 23.37 -9.49 -22.58
N ARG A 276 22.41 -8.94 -23.30
CA ARG A 276 22.57 -8.64 -24.71
C ARG A 276 23.23 -7.28 -24.82
N ASN A 277 24.30 -7.17 -25.61
CA ASN A 277 24.86 -5.86 -25.93
C ASN A 277 23.85 -5.03 -26.76
N VAL A 278 24.22 -3.80 -27.13
CA VAL A 278 23.36 -2.92 -27.95
C VAL A 278 23.01 -3.56 -29.32
N LEU A 279 23.80 -4.54 -29.76
CA LEU A 279 23.59 -5.32 -30.99
C LEU A 279 22.77 -6.60 -30.77
N GLY A 280 22.30 -6.88 -29.56
CA GLY A 280 21.47 -8.06 -29.29
C GLY A 280 22.23 -9.37 -29.04
N VAL A 281 23.57 -9.33 -28.92
CA VAL A 281 24.43 -10.52 -28.73
C VAL A 281 24.54 -10.87 -27.25
N ASN A 282 24.24 -12.13 -26.90
CA ASN A 282 24.35 -12.67 -25.55
C ASN A 282 25.80 -12.74 -25.08
N ILE A 283 26.14 -11.98 -24.04
CA ILE A 283 27.49 -11.89 -23.50
C ILE A 283 27.76 -12.98 -22.44
N VAL A 284 26.72 -13.60 -21.87
CA VAL A 284 26.85 -14.46 -20.67
C VAL A 284 26.63 -15.95 -20.96
N GLY A 285 25.90 -16.29 -22.03
CA GLY A 285 25.35 -17.64 -22.18
C GLY A 285 26.17 -18.67 -22.97
N ASN A 286 27.17 -18.26 -23.74
CA ASN A 286 28.05 -19.23 -24.41
C ASN A 286 29.42 -19.14 -23.77
N GLY A 287 29.88 -20.26 -23.20
CA GLY A 287 31.17 -20.40 -22.50
C GLY A 287 32.40 -20.19 -23.37
N MET A 288 32.47 -19.07 -24.09
CA MET A 288 33.71 -18.55 -24.63
C MET A 288 34.46 -17.92 -23.47
N GLY A 289 35.46 -18.64 -22.96
CA GLY A 289 36.49 -18.11 -22.06
C GLY A 289 37.37 -17.04 -22.72
N ASN A 290 36.78 -16.09 -23.45
CA ASN A 290 37.46 -15.02 -24.15
C ASN A 290 36.75 -13.68 -23.86
N ASP A 291 36.73 -13.28 -22.59
CA ASP A 291 36.40 -11.90 -22.20
C ASP A 291 37.27 -10.88 -22.99
N GLU A 292 38.49 -11.28 -23.38
CA GLU A 292 39.38 -10.51 -24.25
C GLU A 292 38.82 -10.27 -25.67
N GLN A 293 38.12 -11.24 -26.27
CA GLN A 293 37.56 -11.05 -27.61
C GLN A 293 36.39 -10.06 -27.61
N TYR A 294 35.62 -9.98 -26.52
CA TYR A 294 34.53 -9.02 -26.41
C TYR A 294 35.03 -7.57 -26.40
N PHE A 295 36.08 -7.27 -25.62
CA PHE A 295 36.65 -5.92 -25.59
C PHE A 295 37.43 -5.58 -26.87
N GLN A 296 38.07 -6.57 -27.51
CA GLN A 296 38.71 -6.35 -28.83
C GLN A 296 37.67 -5.98 -29.90
N HIS A 297 36.51 -6.62 -29.92
CA HIS A 297 35.46 -6.31 -30.88
C HIS A 297 34.88 -4.88 -30.69
N TYR A 298 34.91 -4.35 -29.47
CA TYR A 298 34.59 -2.95 -29.21
C TYR A 298 35.69 -2.00 -29.67
N LYS A 299 36.97 -2.35 -29.48
CA LYS A 299 38.09 -1.53 -29.97
C LYS A 299 38.07 -1.37 -31.49
N THR A 300 37.80 -2.43 -32.25
CA THR A 300 37.75 -2.37 -33.72
C THR A 300 36.52 -1.66 -34.27
N ALA A 301 35.39 -1.67 -33.56
CA ALA A 301 34.19 -0.97 -34.03
C ALA A 301 34.19 0.55 -33.75
N TRP A 302 35.08 1.01 -32.86
CA TRP A 302 35.18 2.42 -32.46
C TRP A 302 36.49 3.10 -32.91
N ALA A 303 37.39 2.37 -33.56
CA ALA A 303 38.53 2.92 -34.29
C ALA A 303 38.11 3.28 -35.72
#